data_AF-A0A950CZD7-F1
#
_entry.id   AF-A0A950CZD7-F1
#
_cell.length_a   1.000
_cell.length_b   1.000
_cell.length_c   1.000
_cell.angle_alpha   90.00
_cell.angle_beta   90.00
_cell.angle_gamma   90.00
#
_symmetry.space_group_name_H-M   'P 1'
#
loop_
_entity.id
_entity.type
_entity.pdbx_description
1 polymer ?
#
loop_
_entity_poly.entity_id
_entity_poly.type
_entity_poly.pdbx_seq_one_letter_code
_entity_poly.pdbx_strand_id
1 'polypeptide(L)'
;MLLVRRQAGRTGIISVNQDVKSFVFAPDKHVKLIAGGVAILALSQELADRTWLVDGRVLIGPAYVGEQRVAAHECWVGDYATSIHVISPEGKQDTHNVEEAPSRPTSDTLPVANWKGGTSFKEVAGQGEWQPIDRPQSVEHLGADLGYTWYSAAIRSSSSRTSQLFFTAAADRIHVFQDGKRLGIWGTGAGATRDFVRVNLKAGSNRFIFLCDNMGRLSEGKCGQLKGIYGPVYADARIVTIESGEWQSITGPPRDSWEFETYRESYAEAGYRFSQIHLRAAVPRHHGAILSLRWMPQYAWVEVNGAPAHEHAGDLALISGLGFSQFTLDSHLNGKTTDITLTCFGPEPEDVRTHVVLIAYPLTESFADWRFRPWAEPSRETSGTNTGAPLWWECEFERPELPPPLFWVTQGLSKGEAFLNGRALGRYWEIGPQHSLYVPDAWLQPRNRLAVFDELGNSPHETYLIRDSRSPSRMLLI
;
A
#
# COMPACT_ATOMS: atom_id res chain seq x y z
N MET A 1 -9.17 23.63 6.48
CA MET A 1 -8.29 23.88 5.32
C MET A 1 -7.75 22.54 4.86
N LEU A 2 -7.81 22.23 3.55
CA LEU A 2 -7.24 21.02 2.97
C LEU A 2 -5.82 21.30 2.48
N LEU A 3 -4.85 20.48 2.89
CA LEU A 3 -3.47 20.57 2.41
C LEU A 3 -3.27 19.55 1.29
N VAL A 4 -2.78 20.00 0.15
CA VAL A 4 -2.45 19.16 -1.00
C VAL A 4 -0.98 19.35 -1.34
N ARG A 5 -0.27 18.27 -1.64
CA ARG A 5 1.15 18.34 -2.00
C ARG A 5 1.49 17.55 -3.25
N ARG A 6 2.49 18.03 -4.00
CA ARG A 6 3.09 17.31 -5.13
C ARG A 6 4.46 17.89 -5.46
N GLN A 7 5.22 17.21 -6.32
CA GLN A 7 6.50 17.70 -6.83
C GLN A 7 6.35 19.10 -7.46
N ALA A 8 7.34 19.97 -7.24
CA ALA A 8 7.42 21.28 -7.87
C ALA A 8 7.34 21.18 -9.41
N GLY A 9 6.71 22.16 -10.05
CA GLY A 9 6.48 22.23 -11.49
C GLY A 9 5.31 21.39 -12.02
N ARG A 10 4.68 20.54 -11.19
CA ARG A 10 3.49 19.78 -11.60
C ARG A 10 2.22 20.64 -11.54
N THR A 11 1.25 20.33 -12.39
CA THR A 11 -0.08 20.94 -12.34
C THR A 11 -0.99 20.17 -11.37
N GLY A 12 -1.57 20.87 -10.42
CA GLY A 12 -2.66 20.38 -9.57
C GLY A 12 -4.00 20.80 -10.14
N ILE A 13 -4.99 19.91 -10.06
CA ILE A 13 -6.39 20.19 -10.36
C ILE A 13 -7.19 19.68 -9.16
N ILE A 14 -8.02 20.55 -8.59
CA ILE A 14 -8.94 20.18 -7.52
C ILE A 14 -10.36 20.58 -7.89
N SER A 15 -11.33 19.75 -7.55
CA SER A 15 -12.75 20.06 -7.66
C SER A 15 -13.41 19.85 -6.31
N VAL A 16 -14.04 20.90 -5.80
CA VAL A 16 -14.81 20.86 -4.56
C VAL A 16 -16.17 21.47 -4.84
N ASN A 17 -17.26 20.75 -4.56
CA ASN A 17 -18.63 21.21 -4.85
C ASN A 17 -18.78 21.76 -6.28
N GLN A 18 -18.18 21.07 -7.26
CA GLN A 18 -18.16 21.43 -8.69
C GLN A 18 -17.35 22.70 -9.04
N ASP A 19 -16.76 23.41 -8.06
CA ASP A 19 -15.80 24.48 -8.31
C ASP A 19 -14.41 23.89 -8.58
N VAL A 20 -13.95 24.00 -9.82
CA VAL A 20 -12.67 23.45 -10.28
C VAL A 20 -11.60 24.54 -10.26
N LYS A 21 -10.48 24.26 -9.58
CA LYS A 21 -9.30 25.12 -9.55
C LYS A 21 -8.09 24.37 -10.08
N SER A 22 -7.30 25.03 -10.92
CA SER A 22 -5.99 24.56 -11.35
C SER A 22 -4.90 25.46 -10.80
N PHE A 23 -3.75 24.88 -10.51
CA PHE A 23 -2.58 25.59 -9.97
C PHE A 23 -1.32 24.80 -10.30
N VAL A 24 -0.16 25.45 -10.22
CA VAL A 24 1.14 24.78 -10.36
C VAL A 24 1.80 24.75 -9.00
N PHE A 25 2.35 23.59 -8.63
CA PHE A 25 3.13 23.46 -7.41
C PHE A 25 4.45 24.22 -7.57
N ALA A 26 4.60 25.37 -6.92
CA ALA A 26 5.80 26.17 -7.02
C ALA A 26 6.89 25.65 -6.06
N PRO A 27 8.17 25.64 -6.49
CA PRO A 27 9.27 25.35 -5.57
C PRO A 27 9.33 26.45 -4.50
N ASP A 28 9.42 26.06 -3.23
CA ASP A 28 9.55 26.95 -2.07
C ASP A 28 8.42 28.00 -1.90
N LYS A 29 7.28 27.86 -2.58
CA LYS A 29 6.10 28.72 -2.41
C LYS A 29 4.83 27.90 -2.29
N HIS A 30 4.00 28.25 -1.31
CA HIS A 30 2.66 27.69 -1.20
C HIS A 30 1.67 28.46 -2.08
N VAL A 31 0.66 27.77 -2.58
CA VAL A 31 -0.49 28.37 -3.24
C VAL A 31 -1.69 28.17 -2.34
N LYS A 32 -2.28 29.27 -1.89
CA LYS A 32 -3.54 29.25 -1.16
C LYS A 32 -4.68 29.63 -2.10
N LEU A 33 -5.72 28.81 -2.15
CA LEU A 33 -6.91 29.06 -2.96
C LEU A 33 -8.16 28.59 -2.22
N ILE A 34 -9.33 29.03 -2.67
CA ILE A 34 -10.62 28.55 -2.15
C ILE A 34 -11.33 27.86 -3.31
N ALA A 35 -11.76 26.62 -3.10
CA ALA A 35 -12.57 25.85 -4.04
C ALA A 35 -13.84 25.39 -3.31
N GLY A 36 -15.03 25.76 -3.81
CA GLY A 36 -16.30 25.26 -3.30
C GLY A 36 -16.55 25.53 -1.80
N GLY A 37 -16.00 26.62 -1.26
CA GLY A 37 -16.07 26.99 0.16
C GLY A 37 -14.96 26.38 1.03
N VAL A 38 -14.09 25.52 0.48
CA VAL A 38 -12.97 24.91 1.20
C VAL A 38 -11.67 25.65 0.87
N ALA A 39 -10.98 26.13 1.90
CA ALA A 39 -9.62 26.66 1.75
C ALA A 39 -8.64 25.51 1.46
N ILE A 40 -7.91 25.62 0.36
CA ILE A 40 -6.90 24.69 -0.10
C ILE A 40 -5.52 25.34 0.02
N LEU A 41 -4.58 24.62 0.61
CA LEU A 41 -3.17 24.99 0.68
C LEU A 41 -2.37 23.98 -0.14
N ALA A 42 -1.87 24.39 -1.28
CA ALA A 42 -1.06 23.59 -2.17
C ALA A 42 0.44 23.86 -1.95
N LEU A 43 1.20 22.80 -1.69
CA LEU A 43 2.61 22.86 -1.35
C LEU A 43 3.44 22.00 -2.31
N SER A 44 4.60 22.49 -2.73
CA SER A 44 5.63 21.59 -3.26
C SER A 44 6.04 20.58 -2.18
N GLN A 45 6.51 19.41 -2.58
CA GLN A 45 6.97 18.37 -1.65
C GLN A 45 8.01 18.91 -0.68
N GLU A 46 8.99 19.65 -1.19
CA GLU A 46 10.07 20.27 -0.42
C GLU A 46 9.56 21.28 0.62
N LEU A 47 8.41 21.91 0.36
CA LEU A 47 7.78 22.83 1.30
C LEU A 47 6.87 22.10 2.28
N ALA A 48 6.21 21.02 1.84
CA ALA A 48 5.36 20.18 2.68
C ALA A 48 6.17 19.47 3.77
N ASP A 49 7.40 19.02 3.47
CA ASP A 49 8.29 18.39 4.46
C ASP A 49 8.83 19.40 5.50
N ARG A 50 8.57 20.69 5.28
CA ARG A 50 8.88 21.81 6.20
C ARG A 50 7.61 22.52 6.65
N THR A 51 6.49 21.82 6.64
CA THR A 51 5.19 22.32 7.08
C THR A 51 4.76 21.61 8.35
N TRP A 52 4.46 22.39 9.38
CA TRP A 52 4.17 21.93 10.73
C TRP A 52 2.76 22.36 11.13
N LEU A 53 2.00 21.43 11.72
CA LEU A 53 0.69 21.72 12.33
C LEU A 53 0.88 21.90 13.83
N VAL A 54 0.67 23.11 14.33
CA VAL A 54 1.00 23.49 15.71
C VAL A 54 -0.05 24.43 16.26
N ASP A 55 -0.72 24.06 17.36
CA ASP A 55 -1.83 24.80 17.97
C ASP A 55 -2.93 25.24 16.97
N GLY A 56 -3.31 24.34 16.06
CA GLY A 56 -4.29 24.65 15.01
C GLY A 56 -3.80 25.62 13.92
N ARG A 57 -2.53 26.04 13.97
CA ARG A 57 -1.86 26.84 12.94
C ARG A 57 -1.08 25.95 11.99
N VAL A 58 -0.83 26.46 10.78
CA VAL A 58 0.08 25.85 9.81
C VAL A 58 1.31 26.74 9.66
N LEU A 59 2.46 26.25 10.07
CA LEU A 59 3.75 26.92 9.90
C LEU A 59 4.46 26.31 8.71
N ILE A 60 4.80 27.12 7.72
CA ILE A 60 5.37 26.68 6.44
C ILE A 60 6.75 27.33 6.30
N GLY A 61 7.79 26.50 6.12
CA GLY A 61 9.16 26.97 5.91
C GLY A 61 10.18 26.55 7.00
N PRO A 62 9.84 26.52 8.30
CA PRO A 62 10.78 26.12 9.35
C PRO A 62 11.31 24.70 9.14
N ALA A 63 12.57 24.48 9.53
CA ALA A 63 13.20 23.18 9.49
C ALA A 63 12.67 22.23 10.54
N TYR A 64 12.34 22.78 11.70
CA TYR A 64 11.77 22.05 12.81
C TYR A 64 10.94 23.02 13.66
N VAL A 65 9.87 22.53 14.27
CA VAL A 65 9.13 23.28 15.30
C VAL A 65 9.15 22.45 16.58
N GLY A 66 9.79 22.99 17.61
CA GLY A 66 9.91 22.37 18.92
C GLY A 66 8.62 22.48 19.74
N GLU A 67 8.20 21.37 20.33
CA GLU A 67 7.22 21.36 21.40
C GLU A 67 7.96 21.53 22.74
N GLN A 68 8.00 22.74 23.30
CA GLN A 68 8.42 22.91 24.68
C GLN A 68 7.21 22.75 25.62
N ARG A 69 7.43 22.14 26.79
CA ARG A 69 6.43 21.95 27.87
C ARG A 69 5.86 23.27 28.46
N VAL A 70 6.28 24.45 27.97
CA VAL A 70 5.86 25.76 28.47
C VAL A 70 5.58 26.71 27.29
N ALA A 71 4.29 26.81 26.91
CA ALA A 71 3.56 27.86 26.16
C ALA A 71 4.21 28.69 25.01
N ALA A 72 5.40 28.39 24.50
CA ALA A 72 5.95 29.00 23.29
C ALA A 72 6.74 27.97 22.47
N HIS A 73 6.37 27.78 21.21
CA HIS A 73 7.08 26.91 20.27
C HIS A 73 8.32 27.62 19.72
N GLU A 74 9.48 26.97 19.81
CA GLU A 74 10.71 27.43 19.14
C GLU A 74 10.72 26.88 17.71
N CYS A 75 10.74 27.78 16.72
CA CYS A 75 10.97 27.38 15.33
C CYS A 75 12.47 27.35 15.08
N TRP A 76 13.02 26.18 14.77
CA TRP A 76 14.36 26.10 14.20
C TRP A 76 14.25 26.41 12.71
N VAL A 77 14.84 27.55 12.33
CA VAL A 77 14.85 28.05 10.96
C VAL A 77 16.16 27.60 10.34
N GLY A 78 16.09 26.63 9.44
CA GLY A 78 17.29 26.22 8.72
C GLY A 78 17.78 27.33 7.78
N ASP A 79 19.07 27.31 7.47
CA ASP A 79 19.82 28.26 6.62
C ASP A 79 19.27 28.48 5.20
N TYR A 80 18.18 27.80 4.86
CA TYR A 80 17.51 27.79 3.57
C TYR A 80 16.18 28.55 3.55
N ALA A 81 15.64 28.93 4.72
CA ALA A 81 14.33 29.56 4.82
C ALA A 81 14.47 31.08 4.78
N THR A 82 13.94 31.71 3.72
CA THR A 82 13.89 33.17 3.60
C THR A 82 12.72 33.79 4.35
N SER A 83 11.67 32.99 4.56
CA SER A 83 10.45 33.38 5.24
C SER A 83 9.77 32.18 5.86
N ILE A 84 9.06 32.43 6.97
CA ILE A 84 8.14 31.50 7.61
C ILE A 84 6.74 32.05 7.37
N HIS A 85 5.87 31.23 6.78
CA HIS A 85 4.46 31.59 6.63
C HIS A 85 3.65 30.91 7.72
N VAL A 86 2.83 31.68 8.42
CA VAL A 86 1.95 31.19 9.48
C VAL A 86 0.52 31.38 9.01
N ILE A 87 -0.24 30.29 8.95
CA ILE A 87 -1.67 30.33 8.64
C ILE A 87 -2.43 30.01 9.92
N SER A 88 -3.26 30.94 10.39
CA SER A 88 -4.10 30.79 11.57
C SER A 88 -5.26 29.81 11.34
N PRO A 89 -5.94 29.32 12.40
CA PRO A 89 -7.14 28.49 12.28
C PRO A 89 -8.25 29.16 11.44
N GLU A 90 -8.36 30.48 11.53
CA GLU A 90 -9.32 31.32 10.77
C GLU A 90 -8.86 31.53 9.32
N GLY A 91 -7.70 31.00 8.95
CA GLY A 91 -7.11 31.10 7.63
C GLY A 91 -6.38 32.42 7.39
N LYS A 92 -6.13 33.27 8.39
CA LYS A 92 -5.31 34.47 8.20
C LYS A 92 -3.86 34.05 7.96
N GLN A 93 -3.21 34.66 6.97
CA GLN A 93 -1.81 34.38 6.65
C GLN A 93 -0.92 35.53 7.09
N ASP A 94 0.06 35.23 7.94
CA ASP A 94 1.15 36.13 8.31
C ASP A 94 2.47 35.59 7.74
N THR A 95 3.41 36.47 7.39
CA THR A 95 4.72 36.08 6.84
C THR A 95 5.80 36.75 7.66
N HIS A 96 6.69 35.95 8.25
CA HIS A 96 7.83 36.39 9.03
C HIS A 96 9.08 36.19 8.17
N ASN A 97 9.72 37.28 7.77
CA ASN A 97 11.00 37.22 7.07
C ASN A 97 12.09 36.82 8.05
N VAL A 98 13.01 35.98 7.60
CA VAL A 98 14.18 35.56 8.38
C VAL A 98 15.29 36.57 8.10
N GLU A 99 15.81 37.24 9.13
CA GLU A 99 16.91 38.20 8.99
C GLU A 99 18.18 37.47 8.52
N GLU A 100 18.78 37.99 7.45
CA GLU A 100 19.86 37.37 6.64
C GLU A 100 19.59 35.90 6.28
N ALA A 101 18.80 35.69 5.21
CA ALA A 101 18.82 34.41 4.53
C ALA A 101 20.25 34.13 4.03
N PRO A 102 20.93 33.06 4.49
CA PRO A 102 22.14 32.59 3.85
C PRO A 102 21.84 32.36 2.36
N SER A 103 22.81 32.65 1.49
CA SER A 103 22.69 32.40 0.06
C SER A 103 22.11 31.01 -0.18
N ARG A 104 21.00 30.93 -0.94
CA ARG A 104 20.30 29.67 -1.26
C ARG A 104 21.36 28.59 -1.56
N PRO A 105 21.50 27.53 -0.72
CA PRO A 105 22.45 26.48 -1.04
C PRO A 105 22.02 25.90 -2.38
N THR A 106 22.93 25.92 -3.36
CA THR A 106 22.74 25.19 -4.60
C THR A 106 22.62 23.72 -4.23
N SER A 107 21.51 23.09 -4.60
CA SER A 107 21.45 21.64 -4.57
C SER A 107 22.39 21.14 -5.65
N ASP A 108 23.58 20.70 -5.26
CA ASP A 108 24.49 20.07 -6.18
C ASP A 108 23.92 18.69 -6.51
N THR A 109 23.42 18.54 -7.74
CA THR A 109 22.90 17.28 -8.25
C THR A 109 23.97 16.61 -9.09
N LEU A 110 24.12 15.29 -8.91
CA LEU A 110 24.99 14.45 -9.71
C LEU A 110 24.13 13.36 -10.34
N PRO A 111 23.91 13.39 -11.66
CA PRO A 111 23.25 12.30 -12.36
C PRO A 111 23.95 10.98 -12.05
N VAL A 112 23.18 9.94 -11.73
CA VAL A 112 23.73 8.59 -11.71
C VAL A 112 23.71 8.09 -13.15
N ALA A 113 24.85 8.22 -13.83
CA ALA A 113 24.98 7.89 -15.25
C ALA A 113 25.32 6.41 -15.47
N ASN A 114 25.32 5.98 -16.75
CA ASN A 114 25.80 4.66 -17.19
C ASN A 114 25.00 3.45 -16.68
N TRP A 115 23.68 3.62 -16.53
CA TRP A 115 22.79 2.48 -16.34
C TRP A 115 22.92 1.47 -17.47
N LYS A 116 23.24 0.23 -17.12
CA LYS A 116 23.16 -0.90 -18.05
C LYS A 116 21.69 -1.21 -18.33
N GLY A 117 21.40 -1.75 -19.51
CA GLY A 117 20.05 -2.13 -19.89
C GLY A 117 19.42 -3.06 -18.84
N GLY A 118 18.13 -2.84 -18.56
CA GLY A 118 17.42 -3.59 -17.53
C GLY A 118 17.48 -5.10 -17.79
N THR A 119 17.85 -5.88 -16.78
CA THR A 119 17.92 -7.33 -16.84
C THR A 119 16.55 -7.91 -16.50
N SER A 120 16.02 -8.77 -17.38
CA SER A 120 14.74 -9.43 -17.16
C SER A 120 14.86 -10.66 -16.24
N PHE A 121 13.81 -10.91 -15.46
CA PHE A 121 13.69 -12.11 -14.65
C PHE A 121 13.19 -13.30 -15.48
N LYS A 122 14.01 -14.35 -15.57
CA LYS A 122 13.65 -15.59 -16.28
C LYS A 122 12.45 -16.29 -15.64
N GLU A 123 12.22 -16.05 -14.35
CA GLU A 123 11.10 -16.53 -13.56
C GLU A 123 9.76 -16.07 -14.14
N VAL A 124 9.69 -14.87 -14.73
CA VAL A 124 8.48 -14.35 -15.41
C VAL A 124 8.04 -15.26 -16.56
N ALA A 125 9.00 -15.92 -17.23
CA ALA A 125 8.76 -16.92 -18.26
C ALA A 125 8.64 -18.36 -17.70
N GLY A 126 8.60 -18.52 -16.37
CA GLY A 126 8.56 -19.81 -15.69
C GLY A 126 9.89 -20.57 -15.69
N GLN A 127 10.99 -19.93 -16.08
CA GLN A 127 12.31 -20.54 -16.10
C GLN A 127 13.03 -20.38 -14.75
N GLY A 128 14.07 -21.18 -14.52
CA GLY A 128 14.84 -21.19 -13.27
C GLY A 128 14.66 -22.49 -12.48
N GLU A 129 15.40 -22.58 -11.38
CA GLU A 129 15.34 -23.69 -10.44
C GLU A 129 14.20 -23.44 -9.46
N TRP A 130 13.15 -24.25 -9.57
CA TRP A 130 11.94 -24.18 -8.77
C TRP A 130 11.89 -25.35 -7.79
N GLN A 131 11.55 -25.07 -6.54
CA GLN A 131 11.37 -26.09 -5.51
C GLN A 131 9.88 -26.44 -5.41
N PRO A 132 9.49 -27.72 -5.52
CA PRO A 132 8.10 -28.13 -5.37
C PRO A 132 7.62 -27.95 -3.93
N ILE A 133 6.35 -27.56 -3.77
CA ILE A 133 5.65 -27.49 -2.48
C ILE A 133 4.27 -28.11 -2.63
N ASP A 134 3.80 -28.81 -1.60
CA ASP A 134 2.56 -29.62 -1.71
C ASP A 134 1.28 -28.76 -1.80
N ARG A 135 1.36 -27.53 -1.30
CA ARG A 135 0.27 -26.54 -1.23
C ARG A 135 0.87 -25.13 -1.14
N PRO A 136 0.08 -24.06 -1.39
CA PRO A 136 0.52 -22.71 -1.08
C PRO A 136 0.97 -22.61 0.38
N GLN A 137 2.10 -21.95 0.60
CA GLN A 137 2.74 -21.79 1.90
C GLN A 137 3.24 -20.36 2.03
N SER A 138 3.11 -19.83 3.24
CA SER A 138 3.60 -18.48 3.53
C SER A 138 5.12 -18.43 3.44
N VAL A 139 5.68 -17.24 3.20
CA VAL A 139 7.12 -17.08 3.04
C VAL A 139 7.90 -17.49 4.29
N GLU A 140 7.29 -17.40 5.48
CA GLU A 140 7.87 -17.86 6.75
C GLU A 140 8.09 -19.37 6.76
N HIS A 141 7.12 -20.13 6.27
CA HIS A 141 7.24 -21.59 6.17
C HIS A 141 8.23 -22.00 5.07
N LEU A 142 8.48 -21.12 4.11
CA LEU A 142 9.46 -21.33 3.03
C LEU A 142 10.87 -20.84 3.37
N GLY A 143 11.06 -20.15 4.51
CA GLY A 143 12.33 -19.53 4.89
C GLY A 143 12.73 -18.31 4.04
N ALA A 144 11.75 -17.63 3.42
CA ALA A 144 11.94 -16.47 2.55
C ALA A 144 11.41 -15.17 3.19
N ASP A 145 11.84 -14.88 4.42
CA ASP A 145 11.16 -13.96 5.33
C ASP A 145 11.12 -12.48 4.90
N LEU A 146 11.97 -12.06 3.96
CA LEU A 146 12.21 -10.68 3.57
C LEU A 146 12.16 -10.48 2.05
N GLY A 147 11.79 -9.26 1.64
CA GLY A 147 11.79 -8.86 0.24
C GLY A 147 10.68 -9.56 -0.54
N TYR A 148 11.04 -10.09 -1.71
CA TYR A 148 10.10 -10.74 -2.61
C TYR A 148 10.22 -12.27 -2.59
N THR A 149 9.22 -12.96 -3.12
CA THR A 149 9.27 -14.42 -3.33
C THR A 149 8.52 -14.80 -4.59
N TRP A 150 9.10 -15.71 -5.37
CA TRP A 150 8.47 -16.25 -6.56
C TRP A 150 7.66 -17.50 -6.21
N TYR A 151 6.45 -17.59 -6.74
CA TYR A 151 5.64 -18.80 -6.76
C TYR A 151 5.29 -19.18 -8.19
N SER A 152 5.10 -20.48 -8.44
CA SER A 152 4.47 -20.99 -9.65
C SER A 152 3.40 -22.00 -9.27
N ALA A 153 2.27 -21.97 -9.96
CA ALA A 153 1.25 -22.98 -9.83
C ALA A 153 0.52 -23.19 -11.16
N ALA A 154 -0.11 -24.34 -11.31
CA ALA A 154 -0.87 -24.69 -12.50
C ALA A 154 -2.33 -24.97 -12.16
N ILE A 155 -3.20 -24.65 -13.11
CA ILE A 155 -4.62 -25.03 -13.07
C ILE A 155 -4.96 -25.78 -14.36
N ARG A 156 -5.70 -26.89 -14.22
CA ARG A 156 -6.22 -27.64 -15.36
C ARG A 156 -7.62 -27.15 -15.67
N SER A 157 -7.83 -26.71 -16.90
CA SER A 157 -9.11 -26.25 -17.41
C SER A 157 -9.71 -27.24 -18.41
N SER A 158 -11.01 -27.49 -18.33
CA SER A 158 -11.74 -28.34 -19.29
C SER A 158 -11.98 -27.64 -20.64
N SER A 159 -11.97 -26.31 -20.67
CA SER A 159 -12.25 -25.51 -21.86
C SER A 159 -11.44 -24.21 -21.89
N SER A 160 -11.36 -23.57 -23.05
CA SER A 160 -10.78 -22.23 -23.14
C SER A 160 -11.82 -21.19 -22.73
N ARG A 161 -11.51 -20.31 -21.78
CA ARG A 161 -12.42 -19.26 -21.29
C ARG A 161 -11.68 -18.08 -20.65
N THR A 162 -12.32 -16.92 -20.61
CA THR A 162 -11.93 -15.86 -19.67
C THR A 162 -12.39 -16.25 -18.27
N SER A 163 -11.53 -16.02 -17.29
CA SER A 163 -11.77 -16.33 -15.88
C SER A 163 -11.30 -15.19 -14.97
N GLN A 164 -11.59 -15.33 -13.68
CA GLN A 164 -11.24 -14.39 -12.62
C GLN A 164 -10.51 -15.16 -11.52
N LEU A 165 -9.25 -14.80 -11.27
CA LEU A 165 -8.47 -15.37 -10.17
C LEU A 165 -8.76 -14.66 -8.87
N PHE A 166 -8.90 -15.44 -7.82
CA PHE A 166 -9.08 -14.98 -6.46
C PHE A 166 -8.18 -15.75 -5.50
N PHE A 167 -7.55 -15.01 -4.58
CA PHE A 167 -6.67 -15.55 -3.56
C PHE A 167 -7.43 -15.54 -2.25
N THR A 168 -7.59 -16.71 -1.62
CA THR A 168 -8.36 -16.83 -0.37
C THR A 168 -7.58 -16.34 0.85
N ALA A 169 -6.26 -16.52 0.84
CA ALA A 169 -5.37 -15.99 1.87
C ALA A 169 -3.98 -15.74 1.29
N ALA A 170 -3.64 -14.47 1.09
CA ALA A 170 -2.32 -14.07 0.63
C ALA A 170 -2.03 -12.61 0.97
N ALA A 171 -0.75 -12.28 1.09
CA ALA A 171 -0.27 -10.95 1.47
C ALA A 171 1.14 -10.68 0.93
N ASP A 172 1.59 -9.43 0.76
CA ASP A 172 0.77 -8.22 0.78
C ASP A 172 0.34 -7.84 -0.65
N ARG A 173 1.27 -7.97 -1.60
CA ARG A 173 1.12 -7.55 -3.00
C ARG A 173 1.69 -8.61 -3.95
N ILE A 174 0.88 -9.03 -4.92
CA ILE A 174 1.16 -10.20 -5.75
C ILE A 174 1.00 -9.82 -7.21
N HIS A 175 2.10 -9.77 -7.94
CA HIS A 175 2.05 -9.65 -9.40
C HIS A 175 1.72 -11.01 -10.00
N VAL A 176 0.75 -11.03 -10.91
CA VAL A 176 0.29 -12.25 -11.58
C VAL A 176 0.78 -12.25 -13.02
N PHE A 177 1.48 -13.29 -13.43
CA PHE A 177 1.99 -13.46 -14.78
C PHE A 177 1.53 -14.78 -15.40
N GLN A 178 1.37 -14.75 -16.72
CA GLN A 178 1.12 -15.93 -17.56
C GLN A 178 1.82 -15.72 -18.90
N ASP A 179 2.46 -16.75 -19.43
CA ASP A 179 3.15 -16.70 -20.73
C ASP A 179 4.10 -15.48 -20.87
N GLY A 180 4.83 -15.14 -19.78
CA GLY A 180 5.77 -14.02 -19.75
C GLY A 180 5.15 -12.62 -19.63
N LYS A 181 3.82 -12.51 -19.50
CA LYS A 181 3.10 -11.22 -19.45
C LYS A 181 2.43 -11.01 -18.10
N ARG A 182 2.51 -9.79 -17.57
CA ARG A 182 1.77 -9.40 -16.36
C ARG A 182 0.30 -9.22 -16.69
N LEU A 183 -0.57 -9.89 -15.95
CA LEU A 183 -2.02 -9.82 -16.09
C LEU A 183 -2.66 -8.85 -15.09
N GLY A 184 -2.04 -8.66 -13.94
CA GLY A 184 -2.50 -7.74 -12.92
C GLY A 184 -1.71 -7.86 -11.63
N ILE A 185 -2.09 -7.06 -10.64
CA ILE A 185 -1.53 -7.09 -9.30
C ILE A 185 -2.68 -7.33 -8.34
N TRP A 186 -2.70 -8.48 -7.68
CA TRP A 186 -3.60 -8.76 -6.57
C TRP A 186 -2.88 -8.29 -5.32
N GLY A 187 -3.29 -7.18 -4.72
CA GLY A 187 -2.51 -6.66 -3.60
C GLY A 187 -3.15 -5.58 -2.77
N THR A 188 -2.36 -5.14 -1.81
CA THR A 188 -2.44 -3.79 -1.28
C THR A 188 -1.63 -2.80 -2.11
N GLY A 189 -1.99 -1.53 -1.99
CA GLY A 189 -1.33 -0.37 -2.56
C GLY A 189 -1.61 -0.10 -4.04
N ALA A 190 -1.00 0.96 -4.57
CA ALA A 190 -1.35 1.52 -5.87
C ALA A 190 -1.29 0.49 -7.01
N GLY A 191 -2.31 0.52 -7.87
CA GLY A 191 -2.45 -0.37 -9.02
C GLY A 191 -2.84 -1.82 -8.68
N ALA A 192 -3.01 -2.16 -7.40
CA ALA A 192 -3.42 -3.48 -6.98
C ALA A 192 -4.92 -3.58 -6.71
N THR A 193 -5.48 -4.77 -6.93
CA THR A 193 -6.89 -5.08 -6.64
C THR A 193 -7.01 -6.15 -5.55
N ARG A 194 -8.14 -6.13 -4.85
CA ARG A 194 -8.57 -7.16 -3.89
C ARG A 194 -9.76 -7.98 -4.38
N ASP A 195 -10.34 -7.60 -5.51
CA ASP A 195 -11.37 -8.36 -6.19
C ASP A 195 -10.73 -9.49 -6.98
N PHE A 196 -10.61 -9.32 -8.30
CA PHE A 196 -10.20 -10.38 -9.20
C PHE A 196 -9.10 -9.92 -10.13
N VAL A 197 -8.17 -10.82 -10.42
CA VAL A 197 -7.27 -10.66 -11.56
C VAL A 197 -7.88 -11.41 -12.74
N ARG A 198 -8.23 -10.68 -13.81
CA ARG A 198 -8.79 -11.28 -15.01
C ARG A 198 -7.71 -12.07 -15.75
N VAL A 199 -8.02 -13.31 -16.11
CA VAL A 199 -7.09 -14.21 -16.82
C VAL A 199 -7.79 -14.93 -17.96
N ASN A 200 -7.01 -15.52 -18.86
CA ASN A 200 -7.52 -16.40 -19.90
C ASN A 200 -6.96 -17.80 -19.70
N LEU A 201 -7.85 -18.77 -19.56
CA LEU A 201 -7.52 -20.18 -19.47
C LEU A 201 -7.65 -20.80 -20.85
N LYS A 202 -6.67 -21.61 -21.24
CA LYS A 202 -6.73 -22.52 -22.39
C LYS A 202 -7.22 -23.88 -21.91
N ALA A 203 -7.89 -24.65 -22.76
CA ALA A 203 -8.17 -26.06 -22.46
C ALA A 203 -6.84 -26.81 -22.15
N GLY A 204 -6.85 -27.63 -21.10
CA GLY A 204 -5.65 -28.30 -20.59
C GLY A 204 -4.97 -27.56 -19.44
N SER A 205 -3.65 -27.73 -19.29
CA SER A 205 -2.88 -27.15 -18.18
C SER A 205 -2.48 -25.71 -18.47
N ASN A 206 -2.67 -24.82 -17.49
CA ASN A 206 -2.29 -23.42 -17.53
C ASN A 206 -1.38 -23.13 -16.34
N ARG A 207 -0.13 -22.72 -16.61
CA ARG A 207 0.81 -22.33 -15.55
C ARG A 207 0.82 -20.82 -15.39
N PHE A 208 0.82 -20.40 -14.13
CA PHE A 208 0.95 -19.01 -13.71
C PHE A 208 2.19 -18.85 -12.85
N ILE A 209 2.73 -17.64 -12.87
CA ILE A 209 3.84 -17.19 -12.04
C ILE A 209 3.34 -16.04 -11.19
N PHE A 210 3.78 -16.02 -9.93
CA PHE A 210 3.45 -14.98 -8.99
C PHE A 210 4.73 -14.40 -8.39
N LEU A 211 4.83 -13.07 -8.34
CA LEU A 211 5.85 -12.38 -7.55
C LEU A 211 5.17 -11.73 -6.36
N CYS A 212 5.44 -12.25 -5.17
CA CYS A 212 4.90 -11.72 -3.93
C CYS A 212 5.89 -10.77 -3.30
N ASP A 213 5.44 -9.57 -2.95
CA ASP A 213 6.17 -8.63 -2.11
C ASP A 213 5.67 -8.73 -0.67
N ASN A 214 6.58 -9.04 0.25
CA ASN A 214 6.37 -8.85 1.68
C ASN A 214 6.67 -7.39 2.02
N MET A 215 5.62 -6.59 2.24
CA MET A 215 5.71 -5.14 2.49
C MET A 215 5.99 -4.78 3.96
N GLY A 216 6.32 -5.78 4.79
CA GLY A 216 6.58 -5.60 6.21
C GLY A 216 5.42 -6.09 7.07
N ARG A 217 5.78 -6.61 8.25
CA ARG A 217 4.81 -7.03 9.27
C ARG A 217 4.46 -5.83 10.14
N LEU A 218 3.25 -5.83 10.67
CA LEU A 218 2.88 -4.83 11.68
C LEU A 218 3.83 -4.92 12.89
N SER A 219 4.30 -3.76 13.34
CA SER A 219 5.14 -3.61 14.53
C SER A 219 4.34 -3.52 15.83
N GLU A 220 3.01 -3.36 15.73
CA GLU A 220 2.09 -3.22 16.85
C GLU A 220 0.80 -4.04 16.61
N GLY A 221 0.08 -4.37 17.68
CA GLY A 221 -1.18 -5.11 17.60
C GLY A 221 -0.98 -6.60 17.30
N LYS A 222 -1.62 -7.11 16.24
CA LYS A 222 -1.67 -8.55 15.92
C LYS A 222 -0.30 -9.05 15.44
N CYS A 223 0.48 -9.65 16.34
CA CYS A 223 1.70 -10.38 16.00
C CYS A 223 1.38 -11.69 15.25
N GLY A 224 2.26 -12.12 14.34
CA GLY A 224 2.13 -13.40 13.61
C GLY A 224 1.50 -13.31 12.21
N GLN A 225 1.55 -12.15 11.55
CA GLN A 225 1.08 -12.00 10.18
C GLN A 225 1.91 -12.83 9.19
N LEU A 226 1.23 -13.75 8.49
CA LEU A 226 1.79 -14.51 7.37
C LEU A 226 1.87 -13.67 6.11
N LYS A 227 2.91 -13.91 5.30
CA LYS A 227 3.18 -13.21 4.04
C LYS A 227 3.32 -14.21 2.88
N GLY A 228 3.22 -13.75 1.64
CA GLY A 228 3.17 -14.60 0.45
C GLY A 228 1.79 -15.20 0.19
N ILE A 229 1.74 -16.32 -0.53
CA ILE A 229 0.50 -17.05 -0.83
C ILE A 229 0.41 -18.26 0.09
N TYR A 230 -0.53 -18.24 1.03
CA TYR A 230 -0.67 -19.26 2.07
C TYR A 230 -2.06 -19.89 2.16
N GLY A 231 -2.99 -19.42 1.34
CA GLY A 231 -4.29 -20.05 1.08
C GLY A 231 -4.43 -20.47 -0.38
N PRO A 232 -5.39 -21.36 -0.69
CA PRO A 232 -5.69 -21.75 -2.06
C PRO A 232 -6.02 -20.56 -2.98
N VAL A 233 -5.70 -20.72 -4.26
CA VAL A 233 -6.07 -19.79 -5.33
C VAL A 233 -7.07 -20.50 -6.23
N TYR A 234 -8.15 -19.81 -6.57
CA TYR A 234 -9.23 -20.35 -7.39
C TYR A 234 -9.41 -19.52 -8.66
N ALA A 235 -9.78 -20.20 -9.74
CA ALA A 235 -10.35 -19.59 -10.92
C ALA A 235 -11.89 -19.56 -10.84
N ASP A 236 -12.51 -18.75 -11.70
CA ASP A 236 -13.96 -18.55 -11.81
C ASP A 236 -14.64 -18.07 -10.52
N ALA A 237 -13.89 -17.40 -9.65
CA ALA A 237 -14.48 -16.68 -8.54
C ALA A 237 -15.39 -15.55 -9.04
N ARG A 238 -16.48 -15.28 -8.33
CA ARG A 238 -17.46 -14.27 -8.71
C ARG A 238 -18.10 -13.62 -7.49
N ILE A 239 -18.50 -12.36 -7.65
CA ILE A 239 -19.37 -11.70 -6.66
C ILE A 239 -20.75 -12.35 -6.74
N VAL A 240 -21.29 -12.72 -5.59
CA VAL A 240 -22.64 -13.26 -5.43
C VAL A 240 -23.58 -12.11 -5.12
N THR A 241 -24.73 -12.09 -5.78
CA THR A 241 -25.80 -11.14 -5.44
C THR A 241 -26.33 -11.45 -4.05
N ILE A 242 -26.31 -10.42 -3.19
CA ILE A 242 -26.91 -10.47 -1.87
C ILE A 242 -28.33 -9.92 -1.99
N GLU A 243 -29.32 -10.71 -1.59
CA GLU A 243 -30.69 -10.24 -1.41
C GLU A 243 -30.71 -9.26 -0.24
N SER A 244 -31.27 -8.07 -0.48
CA SER A 244 -31.41 -7.04 0.55
C SER A 244 -32.24 -7.57 1.71
N GLY A 245 -31.75 -7.49 2.94
CA GLY A 245 -32.59 -7.64 4.11
C GLY A 245 -32.84 -6.31 4.84
N GLU A 246 -33.71 -6.41 5.84
CA GLU A 246 -34.23 -5.27 6.59
C GLU A 246 -33.26 -4.85 7.69
N TRP A 247 -33.16 -3.54 7.90
CA TRP A 247 -32.43 -2.97 9.02
C TRP A 247 -33.30 -3.01 10.27
N GLN A 248 -32.75 -3.59 11.34
CA GLN A 248 -33.41 -3.61 12.63
C GLN A 248 -32.50 -3.02 13.70
N SER A 249 -32.92 -1.89 14.28
CA SER A 249 -32.30 -1.37 15.51
C SER A 249 -32.60 -2.32 16.67
N ILE A 250 -31.58 -2.64 17.46
CA ILE A 250 -31.73 -3.47 18.67
C ILE A 250 -31.11 -2.75 19.88
N THR A 251 -31.68 -2.98 21.06
CA THR A 251 -31.31 -2.29 22.31
C THR A 251 -30.20 -2.98 23.10
N GLY A 252 -29.61 -4.05 22.57
CA GLY A 252 -28.48 -4.74 23.19
C GLY A 252 -27.90 -5.84 22.29
N PRO A 253 -26.69 -6.31 22.59
CA PRO A 253 -26.04 -7.37 21.81
C PRO A 253 -26.80 -8.71 21.89
N PRO A 254 -26.71 -9.60 20.88
CA PRO A 254 -27.20 -10.97 21.00
C PRO A 254 -26.55 -11.68 22.20
N ARG A 255 -27.37 -12.38 23.01
CA ARG A 255 -26.96 -12.88 24.34
C ARG A 255 -26.01 -14.08 24.32
N ASP A 256 -25.85 -14.75 23.18
CA ASP A 256 -25.38 -16.14 23.13
C ASP A 256 -24.00 -16.36 22.46
N SER A 257 -23.12 -15.35 22.37
CA SER A 257 -21.79 -15.58 21.82
C SER A 257 -20.65 -15.16 22.76
N TRP A 258 -19.63 -16.03 22.85
CA TRP A 258 -18.60 -16.07 23.88
C TRP A 258 -17.50 -15.00 23.72
N GLU A 259 -17.36 -14.39 22.53
CA GLU A 259 -16.39 -13.30 22.31
C GLU A 259 -16.93 -11.92 22.74
N PHE A 260 -18.21 -11.83 23.11
CA PHE A 260 -18.82 -10.57 23.55
C PHE A 260 -18.41 -10.17 24.98
N GLU A 261 -17.97 -11.10 25.83
CA GLU A 261 -17.96 -10.89 27.27
C GLU A 261 -17.06 -9.73 27.71
N THR A 262 -15.89 -9.56 27.09
CA THR A 262 -14.92 -8.49 27.40
C THR A 262 -15.42 -7.08 27.03
N TYR A 263 -16.27 -6.97 26.01
CA TYR A 263 -16.81 -5.69 25.51
C TYR A 263 -18.29 -5.47 25.93
N ARG A 264 -18.96 -6.49 26.46
CA ARG A 264 -20.39 -6.46 26.80
C ARG A 264 -20.70 -5.50 27.94
N GLU A 265 -19.85 -5.48 28.97
CA GLU A 265 -20.11 -4.72 30.20
C GLU A 265 -19.81 -3.23 30.03
N SER A 266 -18.71 -2.89 29.37
CA SER A 266 -18.27 -1.49 29.17
C SER A 266 -19.18 -0.69 28.22
N TYR A 267 -19.84 -1.35 27.26
CA TYR A 267 -20.62 -0.68 26.22
C TYR A 267 -22.14 -0.71 26.46
N ALA A 268 -22.69 -1.77 27.06
CA ALA A 268 -24.10 -1.80 27.44
C ALA A 268 -24.42 -0.76 28.53
N GLU A 269 -23.49 -0.51 29.46
CA GLU A 269 -23.64 0.51 30.51
C GLU A 269 -23.57 1.95 29.97
N ALA A 270 -22.95 2.16 28.81
CA ALA A 270 -22.77 3.48 28.20
C ALA A 270 -23.88 3.89 27.22
N GLY A 271 -24.96 3.11 27.09
CA GLY A 271 -26.16 3.48 26.31
C GLY A 271 -25.99 3.45 24.78
N TYR A 272 -25.01 2.71 24.27
CA TYR A 272 -24.79 2.57 22.84
C TYR A 272 -25.92 1.80 22.14
N ARG A 273 -26.24 2.20 20.90
CA ARG A 273 -27.22 1.51 20.03
C ARG A 273 -26.51 0.51 19.13
N PHE A 274 -27.19 -0.59 18.85
CA PHE A 274 -26.75 -1.62 17.92
C PHE A 274 -27.72 -1.67 16.74
N SER A 275 -27.21 -2.02 15.58
CA SER A 275 -28.02 -2.27 14.40
C SER A 275 -27.70 -3.64 13.83
N GLN A 276 -28.74 -4.39 13.50
CA GLN A 276 -28.63 -5.65 12.79
C GLN A 276 -29.01 -5.49 11.33
N ILE A 277 -28.24 -6.17 10.50
CA ILE A 277 -28.49 -6.31 9.07
C ILE A 277 -28.56 -7.79 8.78
N HIS A 278 -29.72 -8.23 8.30
CA HIS A 278 -29.88 -9.57 7.80
C HIS A 278 -29.63 -9.57 6.29
N LEU A 279 -28.79 -10.48 5.83
CA LEU A 279 -28.42 -10.61 4.43
C LEU A 279 -28.67 -12.06 4.02
N ARG A 280 -29.20 -12.26 2.82
CA ARG A 280 -29.37 -13.59 2.25
C ARG A 280 -28.62 -13.69 0.95
N ALA A 281 -27.91 -14.79 0.77
CA ALA A 281 -27.22 -15.05 -0.49
C ALA A 281 -27.29 -16.54 -0.85
N ALA A 282 -27.58 -16.82 -2.12
CA ALA A 282 -27.52 -18.17 -2.64
C ALA A 282 -26.09 -18.49 -3.09
N VAL A 283 -25.29 -19.05 -2.19
CA VAL A 283 -23.98 -19.60 -2.56
C VAL A 283 -24.20 -20.93 -3.30
N PRO A 284 -23.67 -21.11 -4.53
CA PRO A 284 -23.88 -22.35 -5.26
C PRO A 284 -23.31 -23.56 -4.52
N ARG A 285 -23.89 -24.74 -4.74
CA ARG A 285 -23.30 -26.00 -4.23
C ARG A 285 -21.88 -26.19 -4.77
N HIS A 286 -21.04 -26.85 -3.99
CA HIS A 286 -19.62 -27.10 -4.30
C HIS A 286 -18.78 -25.82 -4.49
N HIS A 287 -19.22 -24.70 -3.90
CA HIS A 287 -18.43 -23.47 -3.82
C HIS A 287 -18.09 -23.17 -2.36
N GLY A 288 -16.93 -22.56 -2.16
CA GLY A 288 -16.65 -21.81 -0.95
C GLY A 288 -17.09 -20.35 -1.11
N ALA A 289 -17.03 -19.58 -0.03
CA ALA A 289 -17.35 -18.17 -0.04
C ALA A 289 -16.47 -17.34 0.90
N ILE A 290 -16.12 -16.13 0.47
CA ILE A 290 -15.52 -15.10 1.30
C ILE A 290 -16.47 -13.92 1.45
N LEU A 291 -16.73 -13.55 2.70
CA LEU A 291 -17.36 -12.28 3.06
C LEU A 291 -16.27 -11.23 3.16
N SER A 292 -16.40 -10.14 2.41
CA SER A 292 -15.52 -8.99 2.45
C SER A 292 -16.31 -7.79 2.95
N LEU A 293 -15.93 -7.29 4.13
CA LEU A 293 -16.37 -5.99 4.64
C LEU A 293 -15.33 -4.95 4.19
N ARG A 294 -15.75 -3.85 3.57
CA ARG A 294 -14.84 -2.90 2.90
C ARG A 294 -15.16 -1.48 3.29
N TRP A 295 -14.18 -0.76 3.77
CA TRP A 295 -14.31 0.58 4.34
C TRP A 295 -15.39 0.67 5.40
N MET A 296 -15.68 -0.44 6.09
CA MET A 296 -16.75 -0.50 7.09
C MET A 296 -16.22 0.11 8.38
N PRO A 297 -16.72 1.28 8.82
CA PRO A 297 -16.13 1.96 9.97
C PRO A 297 -16.55 1.34 11.30
N GLN A 298 -17.69 0.64 11.34
CA GLN A 298 -18.21 0.01 12.54
C GLN A 298 -17.46 -1.27 12.89
N TYR A 299 -17.31 -1.51 14.18
CA TYR A 299 -17.11 -2.87 14.66
C TYR A 299 -18.36 -3.69 14.33
N ALA A 300 -18.18 -4.93 13.85
CA ALA A 300 -19.29 -5.80 13.51
C ALA A 300 -19.03 -7.25 13.88
N TRP A 301 -20.04 -7.91 14.43
CA TRP A 301 -20.07 -9.36 14.58
C TRP A 301 -20.76 -9.99 13.38
N VAL A 302 -20.17 -11.07 12.87
CA VAL A 302 -20.65 -11.81 11.73
C VAL A 302 -21.18 -13.15 12.20
N GLU A 303 -22.47 -13.37 12.01
CA GLU A 303 -23.12 -14.67 12.19
C GLU A 303 -23.49 -15.23 10.82
N VAL A 304 -23.32 -16.55 10.65
CA VAL A 304 -23.70 -17.27 9.43
C VAL A 304 -24.61 -18.43 9.81
N ASN A 305 -25.81 -18.45 9.23
CA ASN A 305 -26.86 -19.43 9.52
C ASN A 305 -27.19 -19.53 11.02
N GLY A 306 -27.16 -18.39 11.72
CA GLY A 306 -27.45 -18.27 13.15
C GLY A 306 -26.31 -18.72 14.08
N ALA A 307 -25.14 -19.06 13.55
CA ALA A 307 -23.95 -19.38 14.34
C ALA A 307 -22.91 -18.25 14.24
N PRO A 308 -22.24 -17.88 15.34
CA PRO A 308 -21.10 -16.97 15.30
C PRO A 308 -20.02 -17.48 14.35
N ALA A 309 -19.49 -16.60 13.51
CA ALA A 309 -18.49 -16.95 12.51
C ALA A 309 -17.21 -16.11 12.64
N HIS A 310 -17.34 -14.78 12.70
CA HIS A 310 -16.18 -13.88 12.69
C HIS A 310 -16.47 -12.55 13.40
N GLU A 311 -15.41 -11.83 13.74
CA GLU A 311 -15.46 -10.46 14.26
C GLU A 311 -14.70 -9.50 13.34
N HIS A 312 -15.28 -8.31 13.16
CA HIS A 312 -14.72 -7.22 12.38
C HIS A 312 -14.42 -6.02 13.28
N ALA A 313 -13.17 -5.58 13.30
CA ALA A 313 -12.69 -4.53 14.19
C ALA A 313 -13.01 -3.09 13.74
N GLY A 314 -13.68 -2.90 12.61
CA GLY A 314 -13.82 -1.61 11.94
C GLY A 314 -12.56 -1.27 11.14
N ASP A 315 -12.72 -0.92 9.86
CA ASP A 315 -11.60 -0.62 8.97
C ASP A 315 -10.85 0.66 9.35
N LEU A 316 -11.50 1.60 10.05
CA LEU A 316 -10.82 2.77 10.62
C LEU A 316 -9.92 2.43 11.81
N ALA A 317 -10.12 1.27 12.44
CA ALA A 317 -9.27 0.79 13.53
C ALA A 317 -8.06 -0.02 13.01
N LEU A 318 -8.02 -0.35 11.71
CA LEU A 318 -6.91 -1.08 11.10
C LEU A 318 -5.73 -0.13 10.86
N ILE A 319 -4.71 -0.25 11.72
CA ILE A 319 -3.43 0.50 11.66
C ILE A 319 -2.74 0.39 10.29
N SER A 320 -3.04 -0.66 9.51
CA SER A 320 -2.45 -0.92 8.20
C SER A 320 -3.03 -0.09 7.04
N GLY A 321 -4.05 0.74 7.26
CA GLY A 321 -4.74 1.47 6.18
C GLY A 321 -5.43 0.55 5.17
N LEU A 322 -5.66 -0.72 5.55
CA LEU A 322 -6.41 -1.66 4.75
C LEU A 322 -7.88 -1.34 4.97
N GLY A 323 -8.53 -0.74 3.98
CA GLY A 323 -9.96 -0.47 4.01
C GLY A 323 -10.82 -1.72 3.77
N PHE A 324 -10.49 -2.86 4.38
CA PHE A 324 -11.31 -4.07 4.32
C PHE A 324 -10.89 -5.15 5.33
N SER A 325 -11.84 -6.04 5.64
CA SER A 325 -11.67 -7.34 6.28
C SER A 325 -12.25 -8.46 5.40
N GLN A 326 -11.63 -9.64 5.39
CA GLN A 326 -12.07 -10.80 4.62
C GLN A 326 -12.17 -12.03 5.51
N PHE A 327 -13.30 -12.73 5.38
CA PHE A 327 -13.67 -13.87 6.21
C PHE A 327 -14.07 -15.05 5.35
N THR A 328 -13.43 -16.20 5.54
CA THR A 328 -13.83 -17.44 4.86
C THR A 328 -15.06 -18.02 5.55
N LEU A 329 -16.11 -18.32 4.78
CA LEU A 329 -17.39 -18.83 5.28
C LEU A 329 -17.57 -20.33 5.07
N ASP A 330 -16.60 -21.02 4.45
CA ASP A 330 -16.74 -22.39 3.92
C ASP A 330 -17.30 -23.39 4.93
N SER A 331 -16.85 -23.36 6.18
CA SER A 331 -17.32 -24.25 7.26
C SER A 331 -18.77 -24.00 7.69
N HIS A 332 -19.35 -22.85 7.34
CA HIS A 332 -20.71 -22.45 7.68
C HIS A 332 -21.70 -22.65 6.54
N LEU A 333 -21.24 -23.00 5.33
CA LEU A 333 -22.10 -23.21 4.17
C LEU A 333 -22.77 -24.60 4.23
N ASN A 334 -24.08 -24.65 3.95
CA ASN A 334 -24.88 -25.88 4.00
C ASN A 334 -25.49 -26.28 2.64
N GLY A 335 -25.08 -25.62 1.55
CA GLY A 335 -25.57 -25.89 0.19
C GLY A 335 -27.02 -25.43 -0.07
N LYS A 336 -27.57 -24.57 0.80
CA LYS A 336 -28.83 -23.83 0.63
C LYS A 336 -28.52 -22.32 0.64
N THR A 337 -29.57 -21.48 0.69
CA THR A 337 -29.43 -20.05 0.97
C THR A 337 -28.67 -19.86 2.28
N THR A 338 -27.65 -19.01 2.25
CA THR A 338 -26.86 -18.62 3.40
C THR A 338 -27.45 -17.36 4.00
N ASP A 339 -27.87 -17.43 5.26
CA ASP A 339 -28.24 -16.27 6.06
C ASP A 339 -26.97 -15.71 6.71
N ILE A 340 -26.70 -14.41 6.53
CA ILE A 340 -25.59 -13.69 7.15
C ILE A 340 -26.21 -12.57 7.98
N THR A 341 -25.89 -12.52 9.28
CA THR A 341 -26.30 -11.41 10.14
C THR A 341 -25.07 -10.62 10.55
N LEU A 342 -25.12 -9.30 10.28
CA LEU A 342 -24.11 -8.35 10.75
C LEU A 342 -24.70 -7.58 11.92
N THR A 343 -24.15 -7.77 13.12
CA THR A 343 -24.49 -6.95 14.29
C THR A 343 -23.44 -5.85 14.42
N CYS A 344 -23.80 -4.63 14.03
CA CYS A 344 -22.90 -3.48 13.98
C CYS A 344 -22.99 -2.66 15.27
N PHE A 345 -21.84 -2.17 15.74
CA PHE A 345 -21.71 -1.31 16.90
C PHE A 345 -21.43 0.15 16.49
N GLY A 346 -22.08 1.10 17.15
CA GLY A 346 -21.90 2.53 16.93
C GLY A 346 -23.05 3.17 16.13
N PRO A 347 -22.88 4.42 15.65
CA PRO A 347 -23.94 5.11 14.91
C PRO A 347 -24.32 4.35 13.65
N GLU A 348 -25.62 4.41 13.32
CA GLU A 348 -26.16 3.81 12.10
C GLU A 348 -25.45 4.41 10.88
N PRO A 349 -24.77 3.58 10.06
CA PRO A 349 -24.11 4.06 8.85
C PRO A 349 -25.13 4.47 7.81
N GLU A 350 -24.82 5.50 7.02
CA GLU A 350 -25.69 5.93 5.92
C GLU A 350 -25.90 4.83 4.85
N ASP A 351 -24.95 3.89 4.65
CA ASP A 351 -25.15 2.78 3.69
C ASP A 351 -24.19 1.55 3.85
N VAL A 352 -24.26 0.78 4.95
CA VAL A 352 -23.40 -0.43 5.12
C VAL A 352 -23.46 -1.43 3.98
N ARG A 353 -24.54 -1.46 3.19
CA ARG A 353 -24.64 -2.38 2.04
C ARG A 353 -23.52 -2.17 1.03
N THR A 354 -23.09 -0.93 0.83
CA THR A 354 -21.97 -0.61 -0.08
C THR A 354 -20.63 -1.14 0.43
N HIS A 355 -20.57 -1.49 1.72
CA HIS A 355 -19.40 -2.01 2.39
C HIS A 355 -19.38 -3.54 2.44
N VAL A 356 -20.42 -4.25 1.97
CA VAL A 356 -20.49 -5.72 2.06
C VAL A 356 -20.41 -6.35 0.66
N VAL A 357 -19.42 -7.23 0.48
CA VAL A 357 -19.25 -8.00 -0.75
C VAL A 357 -19.12 -9.48 -0.41
N LEU A 358 -19.93 -10.32 -1.06
CA LEU A 358 -19.80 -11.77 -0.97
C LEU A 358 -19.18 -12.33 -2.26
N ILE A 359 -18.09 -13.07 -2.12
CA ILE A 359 -17.38 -13.70 -3.23
C ILE A 359 -17.56 -15.21 -3.11
N ALA A 360 -18.01 -15.89 -4.16
CA ALA A 360 -18.02 -17.35 -4.21
C ALA A 360 -16.97 -17.87 -5.19
N TYR A 361 -16.34 -19.01 -4.86
CA TYR A 361 -15.34 -19.66 -5.70
C TYR A 361 -15.60 -21.18 -5.80
N PRO A 362 -15.50 -21.77 -7.01
CA PRO A 362 -15.72 -23.19 -7.19
C PRO A 362 -14.56 -24.02 -6.62
N LEU A 363 -14.87 -24.97 -5.74
CA LEU A 363 -13.84 -25.79 -5.08
C LEU A 363 -13.05 -26.68 -6.05
N THR A 364 -13.60 -26.93 -7.23
CA THR A 364 -13.00 -27.77 -8.29
C THR A 364 -11.99 -27.03 -9.16
N GLU A 365 -11.99 -25.69 -9.18
CA GLU A 365 -11.08 -24.88 -10.01
C GLU A 365 -9.93 -24.32 -9.17
N SER A 366 -9.33 -25.16 -8.34
CA SER A 366 -8.18 -24.81 -7.51
C SER A 366 -6.86 -25.03 -8.24
N PHE A 367 -5.87 -24.21 -7.89
CA PHE A 367 -4.50 -24.35 -8.37
C PHE A 367 -3.74 -25.47 -7.65
N ALA A 368 -2.92 -26.20 -8.41
CA ALA A 368 -2.07 -27.31 -7.97
C ALA A 368 -0.64 -27.19 -8.56
N ASP A 369 0.20 -28.21 -8.35
CA ASP A 369 1.61 -28.23 -8.81
C ASP A 369 2.34 -26.94 -8.44
N TRP A 370 2.26 -26.64 -7.13
CA TRP A 370 2.84 -25.47 -6.52
C TRP A 370 4.35 -25.61 -6.43
N ARG A 371 5.03 -24.50 -6.69
CA ARG A 371 6.48 -24.38 -6.60
C ARG A 371 6.83 -23.01 -6.08
N PHE A 372 7.98 -22.90 -5.44
CA PHE A 372 8.52 -21.62 -5.03
C PHE A 372 9.99 -21.48 -5.40
N ARG A 373 10.46 -20.25 -5.37
CA ARG A 373 11.86 -19.89 -5.54
C ARG A 373 12.13 -18.60 -4.75
N PRO A 374 13.19 -18.55 -3.93
CA PRO A 374 13.60 -17.30 -3.29
C PRO A 374 13.88 -16.21 -4.32
N TRP A 375 13.51 -14.97 -4.00
CA TRP A 375 13.92 -13.84 -4.84
C TRP A 375 15.42 -13.58 -4.67
N ALA A 376 16.08 -13.31 -5.79
CA ALA A 376 17.49 -12.98 -5.83
C ALA A 376 17.76 -12.07 -7.03
N GLU A 377 18.87 -11.35 -6.96
CA GLU A 377 19.42 -10.64 -8.11
C GLU A 377 19.63 -11.63 -9.29
N PRO A 378 19.15 -11.32 -10.51
CA PRO A 378 19.30 -12.21 -11.66
C PRO A 378 20.77 -12.28 -12.12
N SER A 379 21.19 -13.45 -12.65
CA SER A 379 22.49 -13.58 -13.32
C SER A 379 22.52 -12.68 -14.57
N ARG A 380 23.64 -11.98 -14.79
CA ARG A 380 23.85 -11.02 -15.90
C ARG A 380 23.84 -11.71 -17.27
N GLU A 381 22.68 -12.07 -17.80
CA GLU A 381 22.62 -12.80 -19.08
C GLU A 381 21.63 -12.27 -20.12
N THR A 382 20.78 -11.27 -19.84
CA THR A 382 19.88 -10.75 -20.88
C THR A 382 19.53 -9.28 -20.73
N SER A 383 19.68 -8.50 -21.81
CA SER A 383 19.01 -7.21 -21.98
C SER A 383 17.50 -7.43 -22.13
N GLY A 384 16.72 -7.04 -21.14
CA GLY A 384 15.26 -7.02 -21.18
C GLY A 384 14.73 -5.81 -21.94
N THR A 385 13.63 -6.01 -22.67
CA THR A 385 12.81 -4.91 -23.19
C THR A 385 11.65 -4.65 -22.23
N ASN A 386 11.25 -3.39 -22.06
CA ASN A 386 10.17 -3.04 -21.13
C ASN A 386 8.82 -3.57 -21.63
N THR A 387 8.35 -4.67 -21.04
CA THR A 387 7.03 -5.26 -21.28
C THR A 387 6.10 -5.11 -20.07
N GLY A 388 6.35 -4.16 -19.17
CA GLY A 388 5.62 -4.07 -17.90
C GLY A 388 5.85 -5.29 -17.01
N ALA A 389 7.07 -5.80 -17.00
CA ALA A 389 7.54 -6.86 -16.11
C ALA A 389 8.65 -6.28 -15.22
N PRO A 390 8.94 -6.89 -14.05
CA PRO A 390 10.01 -6.40 -13.20
C PRO A 390 11.35 -6.43 -13.94
N LEU A 391 12.15 -5.38 -13.76
CA LEU A 391 13.51 -5.29 -14.30
C LEU A 391 14.51 -4.98 -13.19
N TRP A 392 15.70 -5.52 -13.37
CA TRP A 392 16.87 -5.20 -12.54
C TRP A 392 17.83 -4.30 -13.30
N TRP A 393 18.12 -3.13 -12.75
CA TRP A 393 19.03 -2.16 -13.32
C TRP A 393 20.31 -2.10 -12.49
N GLU A 394 21.42 -1.81 -13.14
CA GLU A 394 22.67 -1.53 -12.44
C GLU A 394 23.47 -0.43 -13.12
N CYS A 395 24.17 0.35 -12.32
CA CYS A 395 25.18 1.30 -12.77
C CYS A 395 26.37 1.30 -11.81
N GLU A 396 27.47 1.88 -12.26
CA GLU A 396 28.64 2.14 -11.44
C GLU A 396 28.99 3.62 -11.50
N PHE A 397 29.41 4.17 -10.37
CA PHE A 397 29.77 5.58 -10.24
C PHE A 397 30.96 5.74 -9.26
N GLU A 398 31.81 6.71 -9.54
CA GLU A 398 32.90 7.10 -8.62
C GLU A 398 32.32 7.80 -7.38
N ARG A 399 33.06 7.81 -6.28
CA ARG A 399 32.65 8.50 -5.05
C ARG A 399 32.32 9.97 -5.37
N PRO A 400 31.10 10.44 -5.07
CA PRO A 400 30.72 11.84 -5.28
C PRO A 400 31.64 12.79 -4.50
N GLU A 401 32.09 13.86 -5.15
CA GLU A 401 32.76 15.00 -4.47
C GLU A 401 31.74 15.93 -3.80
N LEU A 402 30.65 15.35 -3.27
CA LEU A 402 29.61 16.08 -2.54
C LEU A 402 29.72 15.75 -1.05
N PRO A 403 29.71 16.76 -0.16
CA PRO A 403 29.69 16.47 1.27
C PRO A 403 28.33 15.90 1.70
N PRO A 404 28.29 15.02 2.71
CA PRO A 404 27.04 14.47 3.24
C PRO A 404 26.15 15.56 3.88
N PRO A 405 24.84 15.27 4.08
CA PRO A 405 24.16 14.03 3.74
C PRO A 405 23.80 13.94 2.25
N LEU A 406 23.95 12.73 1.69
CA LEU A 406 23.61 12.42 0.31
C LEU A 406 22.33 11.61 0.25
N PHE A 407 21.54 11.86 -0.80
CA PHE A 407 20.32 11.12 -1.09
C PHE A 407 20.29 10.73 -2.56
N TRP A 408 19.74 9.55 -2.85
CA TRP A 408 19.43 9.11 -4.21
C TRP A 408 17.95 9.33 -4.49
N VAL A 409 17.63 10.23 -5.42
CA VAL A 409 16.26 10.56 -5.82
C VAL A 409 15.75 9.52 -6.81
N THR A 410 14.60 8.93 -6.52
CA THR A 410 14.06 7.77 -7.26
C THR A 410 13.09 8.19 -8.36
N GLN A 411 13.29 9.37 -8.96
CA GLN A 411 12.41 9.90 -9.99
C GLN A 411 12.39 9.00 -11.23
N GLY A 412 11.21 8.86 -11.84
CA GLY A 412 10.98 8.03 -13.03
C GLY A 412 10.74 6.55 -12.72
N LEU A 413 11.12 6.08 -11.54
CA LEU A 413 10.87 4.72 -11.08
C LEU A 413 9.45 4.55 -10.52
N SER A 414 8.98 3.31 -10.45
CA SER A 414 7.64 2.96 -9.94
C SER A 414 7.68 2.58 -8.46
N LYS A 415 7.98 1.33 -8.15
CA LYS A 415 8.12 0.76 -6.82
C LYS A 415 9.22 -0.29 -6.86
N GLY A 416 10.03 -0.37 -5.81
CA GLY A 416 11.12 -1.32 -5.83
C GLY A 416 12.04 -1.28 -4.63
N GLU A 417 13.21 -1.88 -4.81
CA GLU A 417 14.30 -1.93 -3.83
C GLU A 417 15.61 -1.51 -4.50
N ALA A 418 16.41 -0.75 -3.76
CA ALA A 418 17.73 -0.31 -4.21
C ALA A 418 18.84 -0.86 -3.30
N PHE A 419 20.00 -1.13 -3.89
CA PHE A 419 21.16 -1.69 -3.22
C PHE A 419 22.42 -0.91 -3.58
N LEU A 420 23.16 -0.44 -2.58
CA LEU A 420 24.46 0.21 -2.74
C LEU A 420 25.55 -0.77 -2.31
N ASN A 421 26.46 -1.11 -3.22
CA ASN A 421 27.58 -2.02 -2.97
C ASN A 421 27.12 -3.37 -2.35
N GLY A 422 25.97 -3.87 -2.82
CA GLY A 422 25.36 -5.11 -2.32
C GLY A 422 24.59 -4.98 -1.00
N ARG A 423 24.54 -3.80 -0.38
CA ARG A 423 23.75 -3.53 0.83
C ARG A 423 22.41 -2.91 0.46
N ALA A 424 21.32 -3.39 1.06
CA ALA A 424 20.00 -2.83 0.85
C ALA A 424 19.95 -1.37 1.34
N LEU A 425 19.75 -0.44 0.40
CA LEU A 425 19.62 0.99 0.66
C LEU A 425 18.21 1.32 1.16
N GLY A 426 17.21 0.58 0.66
CA GLY A 426 15.81 0.71 1.09
C GLY A 426 14.83 0.46 -0.04
N ARG A 427 13.55 0.55 0.33
CA ARG A 427 12.42 0.48 -0.59
C ARG A 427 12.03 1.88 -1.04
N TYR A 428 11.62 2.01 -2.30
CA TYR A 428 11.05 3.25 -2.83
C TYR A 428 9.67 2.99 -3.44
N TRP A 429 8.84 4.02 -3.50
CA TRP A 429 7.55 3.97 -4.17
C TRP A 429 7.10 5.35 -4.63
N GLU A 430 6.71 5.49 -5.89
CA GLU A 430 6.22 6.72 -6.50
C GLU A 430 4.98 7.33 -5.83
N ILE A 431 4.25 6.57 -5.01
CA ILE A 431 3.12 7.11 -4.24
C ILE A 431 3.57 8.06 -3.12
N GLY A 432 4.85 7.97 -2.73
CA GLY A 432 5.43 8.80 -1.68
C GLY A 432 5.01 8.40 -0.26
N PRO A 433 5.25 9.27 0.74
CA PRO A 433 5.78 10.63 0.58
C PRO A 433 7.29 10.72 0.36
N GLN A 434 8.01 9.64 0.64
CA GLN A 434 9.44 9.55 0.41
C GLN A 434 9.73 9.30 -1.07
N HIS A 435 10.55 10.16 -1.68
CA HIS A 435 10.98 10.07 -3.08
C HIS A 435 12.51 10.02 -3.26
N SER A 436 13.23 9.86 -2.15
CA SER A 436 14.67 9.71 -2.14
C SER A 436 15.10 8.77 -1.01
N LEU A 437 16.19 8.05 -1.21
CA LEU A 437 16.80 7.17 -0.22
C LEU A 437 18.08 7.81 0.29
N TYR A 438 18.27 7.84 1.61
CA TYR A 438 19.52 8.28 2.22
C TYR A 438 20.66 7.37 1.77
N VAL A 439 21.80 7.97 1.39
CA VAL A 439 23.03 7.30 0.99
C VAL A 439 24.05 7.48 2.11
N PRO A 440 24.29 6.46 2.94
CA PRO A 440 25.25 6.57 4.04
C PRO A 440 26.67 6.77 3.52
N ASP A 441 27.33 7.83 3.98
CA ASP A 441 28.71 8.14 3.57
C ASP A 441 29.68 6.99 3.90
N ALA A 442 29.44 6.31 5.02
CA ALA A 442 30.20 5.15 5.48
C ALA A 442 30.05 3.91 4.57
N TRP A 443 29.08 3.89 3.64
CA TRP A 443 28.89 2.79 2.68
C TRP A 443 29.52 3.09 1.33
N LEU A 444 29.92 4.34 1.07
CA LEU A 444 30.58 4.74 -0.17
C LEU A 444 32.03 4.27 -0.21
N GLN A 445 32.43 3.73 -1.35
CA GLN A 445 33.79 3.35 -1.71
C GLN A 445 34.32 4.29 -2.81
N PRO A 446 35.61 4.23 -3.18
CA PRO A 446 36.12 4.98 -4.34
C PRO A 446 35.29 4.75 -5.60
N ARG A 447 34.91 3.49 -5.86
CA ARG A 447 33.98 3.10 -6.93
C ARG A 447 32.80 2.35 -6.33
N ASN A 448 31.59 2.73 -6.74
CA ASN A 448 30.34 2.24 -6.17
C ASN A 448 29.50 1.57 -7.23
N ARG A 449 28.74 0.56 -6.82
CA ARG A 449 27.69 -0.10 -7.61
C ARG A 449 26.34 0.24 -7.01
N LEU A 450 25.44 0.79 -7.81
CA LEU A 450 24.03 0.93 -7.47
C LEU A 450 23.21 -0.05 -8.30
N ALA A 451 22.46 -0.92 -7.63
CA ALA A 451 21.55 -1.87 -8.25
C ALA A 451 20.12 -1.56 -7.82
N VAL A 452 19.17 -1.64 -8.76
CA VAL A 452 17.79 -1.22 -8.57
C VAL A 452 16.86 -2.26 -9.17
N PHE A 453 16.00 -2.83 -8.33
CA PHE A 453 14.87 -3.63 -8.75
C PHE A 453 13.65 -2.73 -8.89
N ASP A 454 13.01 -2.69 -10.07
CA ASP A 454 11.74 -1.98 -10.28
C ASP A 454 10.62 -2.95 -10.68
N GLU A 455 9.52 -2.95 -9.93
CA GLU A 455 8.38 -3.86 -10.10
C GLU A 455 7.69 -3.74 -11.45
N LEU A 456 7.66 -2.54 -12.04
CA LEU A 456 7.01 -2.28 -13.32
C LEU A 456 7.99 -2.20 -14.49
N GLY A 457 9.29 -2.33 -14.22
CA GLY A 457 10.35 -2.23 -15.22
C GLY A 457 10.62 -0.79 -15.66
N ASN A 458 10.25 0.20 -14.85
CA ASN A 458 10.54 1.60 -15.14
C ASN A 458 12.05 1.84 -15.14
N SER A 459 12.46 2.81 -15.94
CA SER A 459 13.88 3.13 -16.14
C SER A 459 14.39 4.11 -15.07
N PRO A 460 15.59 3.89 -14.52
CA PRO A 460 16.22 4.79 -13.55
C PRO A 460 16.95 5.98 -14.19
N HIS A 461 16.82 6.24 -15.49
CA HIS A 461 17.55 7.32 -16.18
C HIS A 461 17.23 8.74 -15.68
N GLU A 462 16.10 8.94 -15.00
CA GLU A 462 15.75 10.21 -14.35
C GLU A 462 16.22 10.32 -12.90
N THR A 463 16.92 9.30 -12.38
CA THR A 463 17.42 9.28 -11.00
C THR A 463 18.76 10.00 -10.88
N TYR A 464 19.01 10.59 -9.71
CA TYR A 464 20.22 11.35 -9.45
C TYR A 464 20.56 11.36 -7.96
N LEU A 465 21.83 11.60 -7.66
CA LEU A 465 22.28 11.92 -6.31
C LEU A 465 22.11 13.41 -6.06
N ILE A 466 21.72 13.76 -4.85
CA ILE A 466 21.59 15.14 -4.40
C ILE A 466 22.19 15.26 -3.01
N ARG A 467 22.93 16.35 -2.78
CA ARG A 467 23.18 16.82 -1.42
C ARG A 467 21.96 17.61 -0.95
N ASP A 468 21.32 17.15 0.10
CA ASP A 468 20.29 17.95 0.77
C ASP A 468 20.85 18.54 2.06
N SER A 469 21.44 19.74 1.96
CA SER A 469 21.91 20.50 3.12
C SER A 469 20.81 20.87 4.11
N ARG A 470 19.54 20.69 3.71
CA ARG A 470 18.35 21.01 4.49
C ARG A 470 17.87 19.84 5.34
N SER A 471 18.29 18.62 5.00
CA SER A 471 18.04 17.43 5.82
C SER A 471 18.98 17.45 7.03
N PRO A 472 18.49 17.29 8.27
CA PRO A 472 19.34 17.31 9.44
C PRO A 472 20.37 16.18 9.31
N SER A 473 21.64 16.56 9.23
CA SER A 473 22.82 15.68 9.12
C SER A 473 23.00 14.72 10.32
N ARG A 474 22.08 14.76 11.30
CA ARG A 474 22.06 13.95 12.53
C ARG A 474 20.93 12.93 12.59
N MET A 475 20.12 12.73 11.55
CA MET A 475 19.18 11.61 11.57
C MET A 475 19.94 10.29 11.41
N LEU A 476 19.93 9.49 12.49
CA LEU A 476 20.35 8.09 12.63
C LEU A 476 21.81 7.83 13.05
N LEU A 477 22.09 8.15 14.32
CA LEU A 477 22.84 7.27 15.22
C LEU A 477 21.97 7.10 16.48
N ILE A 478 21.14 6.06 16.50
CA ILE A 478 20.59 5.47 17.73
C ILE A 478 21.01 4.02 17.73
#